data_AF-A0A0K8VBX5-F1
#
_entry.id   AF-A0A0K8VBX5-F1
#
_cell.length_a   1.000
_cell.length_b   1.000
_cell.length_c   1.000
_cell.angle_alpha   90.00
_cell.angle_beta   90.00
_cell.angle_gamma   90.00
#
_symmetry.space_group_name_H-M   'P 1'
#
loop_
_entity.id
_entity.type
_entity.pdbx_description
1 polymer ?
#
loop_
_entity_poly.entity_id
_entity_poly.type
_entity_poly.pdbx_seq_one_letter_code
_entity_poly.pdbx_strand_id
1 'polypeptide(L)'
;NSQEKTLADYFADVQPNDKHKLQLKLVQVKSQQFKDTLDTTYALYQKYQTIVHNDPPTLISDYLEFLQESPIKHTKTRDGPAVGYGSFHQQYWLDDKLIAVAVIDILPYCVSSVYFFYDPDYSFLSLGTYGSLREIDLVQQLADKVPALKYYYMGFYIHSCPKMRYKGRLTPSYLLCPEVYTWHLLTDEIR
;
A
#
# COMPACT_ATOMS: atom_id res chain seq x y z
N ASN A 1 -12.75 -13.21 -29.63
CA ASN A 1 -13.10 -12.83 -28.24
C ASN A 1 -11.95 -13.18 -27.31
N SER A 2 -11.04 -12.25 -27.03
CA SER A 2 -10.14 -12.39 -25.88
C SER A 2 -10.90 -11.92 -24.64
N GLN A 3 -11.06 -12.80 -23.66
CA GLN A 3 -11.54 -12.40 -22.34
C GLN A 3 -10.57 -11.37 -21.74
N GLU A 4 -11.10 -10.30 -21.16
CA GLU A 4 -10.27 -9.29 -20.51
C GLU A 4 -9.61 -9.89 -19.27
N LYS A 5 -8.30 -9.67 -19.12
CA LYS A 5 -7.52 -10.20 -17.99
C LYS A 5 -7.95 -9.54 -16.69
N THR A 6 -8.11 -10.34 -15.64
CA THR A 6 -8.28 -9.85 -14.27
C THR A 6 -6.97 -9.29 -13.74
N LEU A 7 -7.03 -8.56 -12.63
CA LEU A 7 -5.82 -8.06 -11.95
C LEU A 7 -4.90 -9.21 -11.51
N ALA A 8 -5.49 -10.31 -11.01
CA ALA A 8 -4.75 -11.50 -10.61
C ALA A 8 -4.03 -12.14 -11.81
N ASP A 9 -4.66 -12.16 -13.00
CA ASP A 9 -4.03 -12.70 -14.22
C ASP A 9 -2.75 -11.93 -14.58
N TYR A 10 -2.78 -10.59 -14.51
CA TYR A 10 -1.59 -9.77 -14.75
C TYR A 10 -0.46 -10.06 -13.77
N PHE A 11 -0.78 -10.40 -12.53
CA PHE A 11 0.23 -10.76 -11.53
C PHE A 11 0.71 -12.21 -11.64
N ALA A 12 -0.11 -13.11 -12.19
CA ALA A 12 0.25 -14.49 -12.47
C ALA A 12 1.09 -14.67 -13.74
N ASP A 13 1.08 -13.69 -14.66
CA ASP A 13 1.84 -13.72 -15.91
C ASP A 13 3.39 -13.72 -15.73
N VAL A 14 3.89 -13.59 -14.49
CA VAL A 14 5.33 -13.61 -14.17
C VAL A 14 5.93 -14.98 -14.47
N GLN A 15 6.99 -15.00 -15.27
CA GLN A 15 7.63 -16.24 -15.72
C GLN A 15 8.83 -16.62 -14.84
N PRO A 16 9.08 -17.93 -14.64
CA PRO A 16 10.28 -18.41 -13.94
C PRO A 16 11.59 -17.92 -14.56
N ASN A 17 11.61 -17.61 -15.86
CA ASN A 17 12.79 -17.13 -16.59
C ASN A 17 12.85 -15.60 -16.76
N ASP A 18 11.92 -14.84 -16.17
CA ASP A 18 12.01 -13.38 -16.19
C ASP A 18 13.34 -12.91 -15.58
N LYS A 19 13.98 -11.95 -16.24
CA LYS A 19 15.31 -11.44 -15.85
C LYS A 19 15.36 -10.93 -14.42
N HIS A 20 14.28 -10.28 -13.97
CA HIS A 20 14.17 -9.65 -12.67
C HIS A 20 13.06 -10.32 -11.85
N LYS A 21 13.28 -10.50 -10.55
CA LYS A 21 12.36 -11.19 -9.64
C LYS A 21 11.85 -10.22 -8.60
N LEU A 22 10.54 -9.95 -8.66
CA LEU A 22 9.84 -9.16 -7.66
C LEU A 22 9.22 -10.09 -6.61
N GLN A 23 9.53 -9.86 -5.34
CA GLN A 23 8.94 -10.53 -4.19
C GLN A 23 8.23 -9.52 -3.31
N LEU A 24 6.99 -9.84 -2.90
CA LEU A 24 6.25 -9.05 -1.93
C LEU A 24 6.28 -9.77 -0.58
N LYS A 25 6.56 -9.01 0.49
CA LYS A 25 6.53 -9.52 1.88
C LYS A 25 5.62 -8.64 2.71
N LEU A 26 4.58 -9.23 3.29
CA LEU A 26 3.70 -8.55 4.24
C LEU A 26 4.26 -8.76 5.66
N VAL A 27 4.84 -7.70 6.21
CA VAL A 27 5.59 -7.74 7.47
C VAL A 27 4.82 -6.99 8.55
N GLN A 28 4.39 -7.69 9.59
CA GLN A 28 3.67 -7.08 10.72
C GLN A 28 4.60 -6.12 11.47
N VAL A 29 4.14 -4.89 11.73
CA VAL A 29 4.89 -3.90 12.52
C VAL A 29 5.12 -4.46 13.94
N LYS A 30 6.30 -4.21 14.51
CA LYS A 30 6.80 -4.74 15.80
C LYS A 30 7.13 -6.25 15.82
N SER A 31 6.95 -6.99 14.72
CA SER A 31 7.40 -8.38 14.60
C SER A 31 8.92 -8.52 14.52
N GLN A 32 9.45 -9.74 14.61
CA GLN A 32 10.90 -9.97 14.42
C GLN A 32 11.34 -9.63 12.98
N GLN A 33 10.57 -10.04 11.97
CA GLN A 33 10.85 -9.70 10.56
C GLN A 33 10.89 -8.19 10.30
N PHE A 34 10.05 -7.44 11.01
CA PHE A 34 10.10 -5.99 10.98
C PHE A 34 11.43 -5.45 11.51
N LYS A 35 11.88 -5.94 12.67
CA LYS A 35 13.19 -5.57 13.25
C LYS A 35 14.34 -5.95 12.32
N ASP A 36 14.28 -7.13 11.70
CA ASP A 36 15.31 -7.64 10.79
C ASP A 36 15.46 -6.78 9.52
N THR A 37 14.39 -6.10 9.11
CA THR A 37 14.37 -5.23 7.92
C THR A 37 14.41 -3.74 8.24
N LEU A 38 14.43 -3.36 9.53
CA LEU A 38 14.24 -1.99 9.99
C LEU A 38 15.25 -1.03 9.35
N ASP A 39 16.55 -1.32 9.47
CA ASP A 39 17.61 -0.46 8.93
C ASP A 39 17.47 -0.26 7.42
N THR A 40 17.08 -1.31 6.70
CA THR A 40 16.89 -1.25 5.24
C THR A 40 15.67 -0.40 4.87
N THR A 41 14.54 -0.59 5.57
CA THR A 41 13.32 0.21 5.35
C THR A 41 13.55 1.68 5.72
N TYR A 42 14.29 1.95 6.79
CA TYR A 42 14.61 3.30 7.22
C TYR A 42 15.55 4.02 6.25
N ALA A 43 16.61 3.35 5.76
CA ALA A 43 17.50 3.93 4.75
C ALA A 43 16.75 4.29 3.46
N LEU A 44 15.81 3.43 3.03
CA LEU A 44 14.93 3.71 1.89
C LEU A 44 14.03 4.93 2.14
N TYR A 45 13.42 5.02 3.33
CA TYR A 45 12.61 6.15 3.74
C TYR A 45 13.39 7.47 3.71
N GLN A 46 14.61 7.49 4.28
CA GLN A 46 15.47 8.68 4.25
C GLN A 46 15.80 9.09 2.82
N LYS A 47 16.19 8.14 1.95
CA LYS A 47 16.46 8.43 0.54
C LYS A 47 15.25 9.06 -0.15
N TYR A 48 14.07 8.48 0.07
CA TYR A 48 12.82 8.98 -0.49
C TYR A 48 12.51 10.40 -0.03
N GLN A 49 12.57 10.68 1.28
CA GLN A 49 12.27 12.00 1.81
C GLN A 49 13.23 13.07 1.29
N THR A 50 14.53 12.78 1.25
CA THR A 50 15.53 13.75 0.78
C THR A 50 15.43 14.04 -0.72
N ILE A 51 15.10 13.05 -1.56
CA ILE A 51 15.09 13.24 -3.02
C ILE A 51 13.71 13.68 -3.54
N VAL A 52 12.63 13.13 -3.00
CA VAL A 52 11.26 13.37 -3.53
C VAL A 52 10.57 14.51 -2.79
N HIS A 53 10.86 14.69 -1.50
CA HIS A 53 10.27 15.74 -0.67
C HIS A 53 11.24 16.91 -0.39
N ASN A 54 12.54 16.77 -0.69
CA ASN A 54 13.59 17.73 -0.33
C ASN A 54 13.68 17.98 1.19
N ASP A 55 13.24 17.01 1.99
CA ASP A 55 13.32 17.09 3.44
C ASP A 55 14.71 16.62 3.92
N PRO A 56 15.28 17.25 4.96
CA PRO A 56 16.56 16.82 5.51
C PRO A 56 16.45 15.38 6.07
N PRO A 57 17.55 14.61 6.09
CA PRO A 57 17.55 13.30 6.73
C PRO A 57 17.03 13.39 8.18
N THR A 58 16.01 12.61 8.49
CA THR A 58 15.44 12.53 9.85
C THR A 58 16.20 11.52 10.70
N LEU A 59 15.91 11.47 12.00
CA LEU A 59 16.35 10.39 12.88
C LEU A 59 15.46 9.15 12.72
N ILE A 60 15.95 7.99 13.15
CA ILE A 60 15.18 6.74 13.11
C ILE A 60 13.98 6.80 14.06
N SER A 61 14.09 7.53 15.17
CA SER A 61 12.99 7.81 16.08
C SER A 61 11.82 8.47 15.36
N ASP A 62 12.10 9.45 14.50
CA ASP A 62 11.07 10.22 13.80
C ASP A 62 10.34 9.33 12.78
N TYR A 63 11.08 8.43 12.11
CA TYR A 63 10.50 7.42 11.22
C TYR A 63 9.61 6.42 11.98
N LEU A 64 10.07 5.96 13.15
CA LEU A 64 9.30 5.04 13.98
C LEU A 64 8.01 5.72 14.51
N GLU A 65 8.12 6.94 15.02
CA GLU A 65 6.97 7.71 15.52
C GLU A 65 5.96 8.00 14.40
N PHE A 66 6.44 8.40 13.22
CA PHE A 66 5.56 8.77 12.12
C PHE A 66 4.84 7.57 11.48
N LEU A 67 5.55 6.46 11.26
CA LEU A 67 5.03 5.35 10.44
C LEU A 67 4.76 4.05 11.20
N GLN A 68 5.29 3.88 12.42
CA GLN A 68 5.27 2.59 13.12
C GLN A 68 4.48 2.61 14.42
N GLU A 69 4.39 3.77 15.06
CA GLU A 69 3.52 3.96 16.21
C GLU A 69 2.07 4.13 15.76
N SER A 70 1.42 2.99 15.55
CA SER A 70 0.00 2.90 15.25
C SER A 70 -0.83 2.66 16.51
N PRO A 71 -1.96 3.37 16.69
CA PRO A 71 -2.92 3.06 17.76
C PRO A 71 -3.64 1.72 17.53
N ILE A 72 -3.50 1.13 16.34
CA ILE A 72 -4.20 -0.09 15.95
C ILE A 72 -3.44 -1.30 16.49
N LYS A 73 -4.04 -1.97 17.46
CA LYS A 73 -3.47 -3.17 18.06
C LYS A 73 -3.53 -4.34 17.08
N HIS A 74 -2.43 -5.08 16.99
CA HIS A 74 -2.43 -6.34 16.26
C HIS A 74 -3.37 -7.34 16.94
N THR A 75 -4.33 -7.89 16.19
CA THR A 75 -5.29 -8.88 16.71
C THR A 75 -5.51 -9.99 15.70
N LYS A 76 -5.60 -11.23 16.21
CA LYS A 76 -6.04 -12.39 15.42
C LYS A 76 -7.34 -12.89 16.00
N THR A 77 -8.34 -13.02 15.14
CA THR A 77 -9.65 -13.58 15.49
C THR A 77 -9.84 -14.87 14.71
N ARG A 78 -10.70 -15.76 15.20
CA ARG A 78 -11.01 -17.03 14.53
C ARG A 78 -11.52 -16.83 13.10
N ASP A 79 -12.35 -15.80 12.92
CA ASP A 79 -13.06 -15.51 11.67
C ASP A 79 -12.39 -14.34 10.90
N GLY A 80 -11.15 -13.98 11.27
CA GLY A 80 -10.37 -12.91 10.67
C GLY A 80 -9.32 -13.41 9.66
N PRO A 81 -8.57 -12.50 9.03
CA PRO A 81 -7.50 -12.89 8.12
C PRO A 81 -6.39 -13.61 8.87
N ALA A 82 -5.72 -14.58 8.23
CA ALA A 82 -4.66 -15.39 8.86
C ALA A 82 -3.46 -14.53 9.35
N VAL A 83 -3.20 -13.45 8.63
CA VAL A 83 -2.20 -12.44 8.98
C VAL A 83 -2.61 -11.58 10.18
N GLY A 84 -3.90 -11.57 10.54
CA GLY A 84 -4.51 -10.72 11.56
C GLY A 84 -4.81 -9.31 11.09
N TYR A 85 -5.51 -8.56 11.94
CA TYR A 85 -5.72 -7.12 11.78
C TYR A 85 -4.57 -6.34 12.42
N GLY A 86 -4.33 -5.11 11.98
CA GLY A 86 -3.28 -4.23 12.50
C GLY A 86 -2.47 -3.57 11.39
N SER A 87 -1.31 -3.02 11.77
CA SER A 87 -0.42 -2.31 10.86
C SER A 87 0.69 -3.20 10.31
N PHE A 88 0.96 -3.06 9.02
CA PHE A 88 1.91 -3.88 8.26
C PHE A 88 2.73 -3.02 7.29
N HIS A 89 3.93 -3.50 7.00
CA HIS A 89 4.71 -3.11 5.84
C HIS A 89 4.51 -4.12 4.73
N GLN A 90 3.91 -3.71 3.62
CA GLN A 90 4.03 -4.44 2.37
C GLN A 90 5.33 -4.01 1.68
N GLN A 91 6.34 -4.86 1.77
CA GLN A 91 7.67 -4.62 1.25
C GLN A 91 7.84 -5.20 -0.15
N TYR A 92 8.45 -4.43 -1.05
CA TYR A 92 8.67 -4.80 -2.45
C TYR A 92 10.17 -4.99 -2.70
N TRP A 93 10.56 -6.24 -2.95
CA TRP A 93 11.95 -6.65 -3.13
C TRP A 93 12.18 -7.05 -4.58
N LEU A 94 13.01 -6.29 -5.31
CA LEU A 94 13.40 -6.59 -6.68
C LEU A 94 14.85 -7.07 -6.69
N ASP A 95 15.08 -8.32 -7.07
CA ASP A 95 16.40 -8.96 -7.06
C ASP A 95 17.11 -8.79 -5.71
N ASP A 96 16.39 -9.12 -4.62
CA ASP A 96 16.84 -8.99 -3.23
C ASP A 96 17.15 -7.56 -2.76
N LYS A 97 16.87 -6.53 -3.57
CA LYS A 97 16.91 -5.12 -3.17
C LYS A 97 15.52 -4.62 -2.78
N LEU A 98 15.38 -4.02 -1.60
CA LEU A 98 14.14 -3.35 -1.21
C LEU A 98 13.98 -2.06 -2.04
N ILE A 99 12.93 -1.99 -2.86
CA ILE A 99 12.67 -0.86 -3.76
C ILE A 99 11.44 -0.03 -3.37
N ALA A 100 10.52 -0.58 -2.57
CA ALA A 100 9.38 0.16 -2.04
C ALA A 100 8.84 -0.46 -0.76
N VAL A 101 8.14 0.36 0.01
CA VAL A 101 7.37 -0.06 1.18
C VAL A 101 6.05 0.70 1.18
N ALA A 102 4.95 -0.05 1.26
CA ALA A 102 3.66 0.49 1.64
C ALA A 102 3.41 0.23 3.12
N VAL A 103 3.10 1.28 3.87
CA VAL A 103 2.59 1.20 5.23
C VAL A 103 1.08 1.12 5.13
N ILE A 104 0.52 0.00 5.57
CA ILE A 104 -0.91 -0.31 5.43
C ILE A 104 -1.50 -0.80 6.75
N ASP A 105 -2.78 -0.52 6.96
CA ASP A 105 -3.57 -1.12 8.02
C ASP A 105 -4.57 -2.12 7.43
N ILE A 106 -4.59 -3.34 7.98
CA ILE A 106 -5.61 -4.34 7.68
C ILE A 106 -6.68 -4.24 8.77
N LEU A 107 -7.90 -3.89 8.36
CA LEU A 107 -9.05 -3.61 9.22
C LEU A 107 -10.23 -4.52 8.85
N PRO A 108 -11.27 -4.63 9.71
CA PRO A 108 -12.38 -5.56 9.47
C PRO A 108 -13.12 -5.39 8.14
N TYR A 109 -13.10 -4.18 7.55
CA TYR A 109 -13.81 -3.88 6.31
C TYR A 109 -12.89 -3.46 5.16
N CYS A 110 -11.62 -3.15 5.43
CA CYS A 110 -10.73 -2.59 4.42
C CYS A 110 -9.25 -2.86 4.64
N VAL A 111 -8.47 -2.71 3.57
CA VAL A 111 -7.05 -2.33 3.66
C VAL A 111 -6.96 -0.82 3.50
N SER A 112 -6.29 -0.16 4.44
CA SER A 112 -6.06 1.28 4.46
C SER A 112 -4.61 1.59 4.10
N SER A 113 -4.39 2.33 3.02
CA SER A 113 -3.07 2.85 2.64
C SER A 113 -2.72 4.06 3.49
N VAL A 114 -1.74 3.92 4.38
CA VAL A 114 -1.30 5.00 5.27
C VAL A 114 -0.21 5.84 4.61
N TYR A 115 0.84 5.20 4.12
CA TYR A 115 1.98 5.88 3.52
C TYR A 115 2.70 4.97 2.53
N PHE A 116 3.33 5.55 1.50
CA PHE A 116 4.07 4.80 0.49
C PHE A 116 5.37 5.53 0.17
N PHE A 117 6.50 4.83 0.26
CA PHE A 117 7.81 5.36 -0.08
C PHE A 117 8.60 4.32 -0.89
N TYR A 118 9.48 4.81 -1.75
CA TYR A 118 10.17 3.97 -2.73
C TYR A 118 11.55 4.53 -3.09
N ASP A 119 12.36 3.70 -3.74
CA ASP A 119 13.69 4.08 -4.20
C ASP A 119 13.54 4.94 -5.47
N PRO A 120 13.92 6.24 -5.44
CA PRO A 120 13.73 7.15 -6.57
C PRO A 120 14.41 6.70 -7.88
N ASP A 121 15.42 5.84 -7.80
CA ASP A 121 16.09 5.24 -8.97
C ASP A 121 15.12 4.39 -9.80
N TYR A 122 14.00 3.95 -9.20
CA TYR A 122 12.93 3.17 -9.82
C TYR A 122 11.67 4.00 -10.12
N SER A 123 11.76 5.33 -10.09
CA SER A 123 10.63 6.23 -10.37
C SER A 123 9.93 5.96 -11.71
N PHE A 124 10.68 5.49 -12.72
CA PHE A 124 10.15 5.11 -14.02
C PHE A 124 9.13 3.96 -13.99
N LEU A 125 9.09 3.17 -12.92
CA LEU A 125 8.13 2.06 -12.74
C LEU A 125 6.78 2.50 -12.20
N SER A 126 6.60 3.78 -11.84
CA SER A 126 5.35 4.30 -11.28
C SER A 126 4.87 3.52 -10.04
N LEU A 127 5.80 3.22 -9.13
CA LEU A 127 5.60 2.31 -7.99
C LEU A 127 4.41 2.66 -7.09
N GLY A 128 4.04 3.95 -6.97
CA GLY A 128 2.84 4.34 -6.23
C GLY A 128 1.54 3.79 -6.84
N THR A 129 1.39 3.86 -8.16
CA THR A 129 0.22 3.29 -8.85
C THR A 129 0.24 1.77 -8.78
N TYR A 130 1.40 1.16 -9.00
CA TYR A 130 1.58 -0.29 -8.87
C TYR A 130 1.27 -0.78 -7.45
N GLY A 131 1.67 -0.02 -6.43
CA GLY A 131 1.38 -0.30 -5.03
C GLY A 131 -0.13 -0.32 -4.76
N SER A 132 -0.87 0.66 -5.27
CA SER A 132 -2.33 0.65 -5.18
C SER A 132 -2.97 -0.58 -5.84
N LEU A 133 -2.47 -1.02 -6.99
CA LEU A 133 -2.96 -2.25 -7.63
C LEU A 133 -2.68 -3.48 -6.76
N ARG A 134 -1.50 -3.57 -6.15
CA ARG A 134 -1.15 -4.66 -5.23
C ARG A 134 -1.97 -4.64 -3.95
N GLU A 135 -2.32 -3.48 -3.44
CA GLU A 135 -3.22 -3.35 -2.28
C GLU A 135 -4.67 -3.72 -2.62
N ILE A 136 -5.15 -3.41 -3.84
CA ILE A 136 -6.46 -3.89 -4.33
C ILE A 136 -6.47 -5.42 -4.43
N ASP A 137 -5.42 -6.02 -4.98
CA ASP A 137 -5.26 -7.47 -5.05
C ASP A 137 -5.19 -8.11 -3.65
N LEU A 138 -4.49 -7.47 -2.69
CA LEU A 138 -4.51 -7.89 -1.29
C LEU A 138 -5.94 -7.86 -0.71
N VAL A 139 -6.72 -6.81 -0.96
CA VAL A 139 -8.13 -6.75 -0.54
C VAL A 139 -8.91 -7.92 -1.11
N GLN A 140 -8.76 -8.21 -2.42
CA GLN A 140 -9.45 -9.34 -3.06
C GLN A 140 -9.08 -10.69 -2.42
N GLN A 141 -7.79 -10.94 -2.19
CA GLN A 141 -7.32 -12.17 -1.54
C GLN A 141 -7.81 -12.31 -0.10
N LEU A 142 -7.90 -11.21 0.65
CA LEU A 142 -8.42 -11.23 2.01
C LEU A 142 -9.94 -11.41 2.04
N ALA A 143 -10.66 -10.84 1.05
CA ALA A 143 -12.10 -10.94 0.91
C ALA A 143 -12.59 -12.39 0.72
N ASP A 144 -11.77 -13.25 0.10
CA ASP A 144 -12.08 -14.69 -0.06
C ASP A 144 -12.34 -15.38 1.28
N LYS A 145 -11.66 -14.95 2.36
CA LYS A 145 -11.85 -15.48 3.71
C LYS A 145 -12.73 -14.60 4.57
N VAL A 146 -12.66 -13.29 4.37
CA VAL A 146 -13.40 -12.29 5.15
C VAL A 146 -14.20 -11.41 4.19
N PRO A 147 -15.39 -11.83 3.72
CA PRO A 147 -16.14 -11.10 2.69
C PRO A 147 -16.53 -9.66 3.07
N ALA A 148 -16.50 -9.32 4.36
CA ALA A 148 -16.70 -7.97 4.84
C ALA A 148 -15.51 -7.03 4.53
N LEU A 149 -14.30 -7.58 4.42
CA LEU A 149 -13.06 -6.87 4.07
C LEU A 149 -12.96 -6.75 2.56
N LYS A 150 -13.67 -5.77 2.01
CA LYS A 150 -13.82 -5.61 0.55
C LYS A 150 -13.57 -4.20 0.04
N TYR A 151 -13.13 -3.30 0.92
CA TYR A 151 -12.83 -1.93 0.56
C TYR A 151 -11.34 -1.66 0.57
N TYR A 152 -10.88 -0.85 -0.36
CA TYR A 152 -9.54 -0.28 -0.37
C TYR A 152 -9.65 1.21 -0.02
N TYR A 153 -9.07 1.62 1.10
CA TYR A 153 -9.10 3.01 1.55
C TYR A 153 -7.77 3.68 1.24
N MET A 154 -7.80 4.61 0.29
CA MET A 154 -6.59 5.31 -0.19
C MET A 154 -6.24 6.57 0.62
N GLY A 155 -6.99 6.87 1.68
CA GLY A 155 -6.90 8.14 2.39
C GLY A 155 -7.54 9.30 1.62
N PHE A 156 -7.14 10.53 1.97
CA PHE A 156 -7.71 11.74 1.38
C PHE A 156 -7.52 11.80 -0.14
N TYR A 157 -8.41 12.56 -0.79
CA TYR A 157 -8.30 12.95 -2.19
C TYR A 157 -8.49 14.47 -2.28
N ILE A 158 -7.43 15.17 -2.69
CA ILE A 158 -7.47 16.62 -2.93
C ILE A 158 -7.30 16.81 -4.43
N HIS A 159 -8.38 17.18 -5.12
CA HIS A 159 -8.42 17.27 -6.58
C HIS A 159 -7.32 18.18 -7.16
N SER A 160 -7.06 19.30 -6.49
CA SER A 160 -6.02 20.28 -6.89
C SER A 160 -4.58 19.80 -6.64
N CYS A 161 -4.37 18.72 -5.89
CA CYS A 161 -3.04 18.19 -5.60
C CYS A 161 -2.57 17.21 -6.69
N PRO A 162 -1.53 17.55 -7.49
CA PRO A 162 -1.07 16.67 -8.57
C PRO A 162 -0.63 15.28 -8.10
N LYS A 163 -0.03 15.20 -6.89
CA LYS A 163 0.43 13.95 -6.27
C LYS A 163 -0.73 12.98 -5.93
N MET A 164 -1.97 13.47 -5.88
CA MET A 164 -3.15 12.69 -5.48
C MET A 164 -4.09 12.40 -6.66
N ARG A 165 -3.86 13.01 -7.82
CA ARG A 165 -4.73 12.88 -9.01
C ARG A 165 -4.85 11.44 -9.50
N TYR A 166 -3.82 10.61 -9.31
CA TYR A 166 -3.83 9.20 -9.73
C TYR A 166 -4.94 8.39 -9.05
N LYS A 167 -5.33 8.73 -7.82
CA LYS A 167 -6.38 8.00 -7.07
C LYS A 167 -7.72 8.01 -7.80
N GLY A 168 -8.03 9.12 -8.48
CA GLY A 168 -9.27 9.25 -9.26
C GLY A 168 -9.31 8.41 -10.54
N ARG A 169 -8.19 7.80 -10.94
CA ARG A 169 -8.13 6.88 -12.09
C ARG A 169 -8.49 5.45 -11.72
N LEU A 170 -8.47 5.11 -10.42
CA LEU A 170 -8.90 3.81 -9.93
C LEU A 170 -10.42 3.83 -9.80
N THR A 171 -11.10 3.03 -10.61
CA THR A 171 -12.56 3.01 -10.69
C THR A 171 -13.10 1.59 -10.51
N PRO A 172 -14.31 1.42 -9.94
CA PRO A 172 -15.10 2.46 -9.27
C PRO A 172 -14.46 2.91 -7.95
N SER A 173 -14.55 4.20 -7.62
CA SER A 173 -14.10 4.78 -6.35
C SER A 173 -15.12 5.78 -5.81
N TYR A 174 -15.09 5.99 -4.50
CA TYR A 174 -16.07 6.82 -3.79
C TYR A 174 -15.37 7.86 -2.93
N LEU A 175 -15.97 9.05 -2.83
CA LEU A 175 -15.56 10.12 -1.93
C LEU A 175 -16.56 10.24 -0.79
N LEU A 176 -16.06 10.36 0.44
CA LEU A 176 -16.88 10.69 1.61
C LEU A 176 -17.11 12.20 1.62
N CYS A 177 -18.38 12.64 1.56
CA CYS A 177 -18.72 14.04 1.74
C CYS A 177 -18.57 14.41 3.23
N PRO A 178 -17.75 15.42 3.59
CA PRO A 178 -17.52 15.78 4.98
C PRO A 178 -18.72 16.49 5.64
N GLU A 179 -19.67 17.01 4.86
CA GLU A 179 -20.83 17.74 5.37
C GLU A 179 -21.99 16.81 5.73
N VAL A 180 -22.25 15.81 4.88
CA VAL A 180 -23.41 14.91 5.03
C VAL A 180 -23.02 13.47 5.38
N TYR A 181 -21.71 13.17 5.43
CA TYR A 181 -21.15 11.86 5.80
C TYR A 181 -21.64 10.68 4.96
N THR A 182 -21.94 10.93 3.68
CA THR A 182 -22.31 9.91 2.69
C THR A 182 -21.22 9.71 1.65
N TRP A 183 -21.11 8.47 1.16
CA TRP A 183 -20.18 8.11 0.09
C TRP A 183 -20.81 8.38 -1.28
N HIS A 184 -20.12 9.13 -2.12
CA HIS A 184 -20.55 9.48 -3.48
C HIS A 184 -19.58 8.90 -4.50
N LEU A 185 -20.10 8.35 -5.61
CA LEU A 185 -19.28 7.84 -6.69
C LEU A 185 -18.43 8.96 -7.30
N LEU A 186 -17.14 8.72 -7.51
CA LEU A 186 -16.26 9.66 -8.20
C LEU A 186 -16.47 9.58 -9.72
N THR A 187 -17.44 10.35 -10.21
CA THR A 187 -17.73 10.47 -11.65
C THR A 187 -16.72 11.38 -12.35
N ASP A 188 -16.74 11.39 -13.68
CA ASP A 188 -15.94 12.35 -14.47
C ASP A 188 -16.36 13.81 -14.24
N GLU A 189 -17.59 14.06 -13.78
CA GLU A 189 -18.08 15.41 -13.47
C GLU A 189 -17.51 15.97 -12.16
N ILE A 190 -17.10 15.07 -11.26
CA ILE A 190 -16.47 15.41 -9.97
C ILE A 190 -14.93 15.46 -10.11
N ARG A 191 -14.39 14.86 -11.18
CA ARG A 191 -12.95 14.82 -11.50
C ARG A 191 -12.48 16.07 -12.23
#